data_AF-A0A227J6R6-F1
#
_entry.id   AF-A0A227J6R6-F1
#
_cell.length_a   1.000
_cell.length_b   1.000
_cell.length_c   1.000
_cell.angle_alpha   90.00
_cell.angle_beta   90.00
_cell.angle_gamma   90.00
#
_symmetry.space_group_name_H-M   'P 1'
#
loop_
_entity.id
_entity.type
_entity.pdbx_description
1 polymer ?
#
loop_
_entity_poly.entity_id
_entity_poly.type
_entity_poly.pdbx_seq_one_letter_code
_entity_poly.pdbx_strand_id
1 'polypeptide(L)' 'GYKVGFTIIEQAFMLNFYQSIDSKAYFHSGYCDINGDGINTYRGFWNFESMVDTFKRTDFRDYKRRIRVIRQNTQVNEHA' A
#
# COMPACT_ATOMS: atom_id res chain seq x y z
N GLY A 1 19.63 4.96 13.75
CA GLY A 1 19.14 3.98 12.75
C GLY A 1 19.01 4.64 11.39
N TYR A 2 18.82 3.87 10.33
CA TYR A 2 18.58 4.39 8.97
C TYR A 2 17.23 5.13 8.88
N LYS A 3 17.10 6.07 7.93
CA LYS A 3 15.89 6.89 7.74
C LYS A 3 14.88 6.29 6.75
N VAL A 4 15.35 5.41 5.87
CA VAL A 4 14.58 4.84 4.77
C VAL A 4 14.90 3.35 4.65
N GLY A 5 13.89 2.53 4.35
CA GLY A 5 14.02 1.11 4.07
C GLY A 5 13.70 0.79 2.61
N PHE A 6 14.49 -0.07 1.97
CA PHE A 6 14.13 -0.65 0.69
C PHE A 6 13.12 -1.78 0.89
N THR A 7 12.10 -1.86 0.05
CA THR A 7 11.02 -2.85 0.16
C THR A 7 10.76 -3.53 -1.16
N ILE A 8 10.49 -4.84 -1.10
CA ILE A 8 9.95 -5.65 -2.20
C ILE A 8 8.56 -6.13 -1.78
N ILE A 9 7.57 -5.97 -2.65
CA ILE A 9 6.15 -6.15 -2.33
C ILE A 9 5.48 -6.89 -3.49
N GLU A 10 4.88 -8.05 -3.24
CA GLU A 10 4.11 -8.80 -4.25
C GLU A 10 2.62 -8.43 -4.23
N GLN A 11 2.12 -7.92 -3.10
CA GLN A 11 0.71 -7.65 -2.90
C GLN A 11 0.41 -6.17 -3.17
N ALA A 12 -0.19 -5.86 -4.32
CA ALA A 12 -0.53 -4.48 -4.72
C ALA A 12 -1.36 -3.72 -3.67
N PHE A 13 -2.15 -4.40 -2.84
CA PHE A 13 -2.91 -3.72 -1.77
C PHE A 13 -2.01 -3.06 -0.72
N MET A 14 -0.81 -3.59 -0.48
CA MET A 14 0.14 -2.99 0.46
C MET A 14 0.64 -1.64 -0.05
N LEU A 15 0.80 -1.48 -1.38
CA LEU A 15 1.15 -0.19 -1.99
C LEU A 15 0.04 0.84 -1.78
N ASN A 16 -1.21 0.43 -2.01
CA ASN A 16 -2.37 1.29 -1.79
C ASN A 16 -2.49 1.70 -0.32
N PHE A 17 -2.20 0.78 0.61
CA PHE A 17 -2.12 1.10 2.03
C PHE A 17 -1.05 2.16 2.28
N TYR A 18 0.18 1.98 1.80
CA TYR A 18 1.26 2.93 2.03
C TYR A 18 1.01 4.32 1.43
N GLN A 19 0.43 4.39 0.24
CA GLN A 19 0.04 5.65 -0.38
C GLN A 19 -1.12 6.34 0.35
N SER A 20 -2.03 5.59 0.96
CA SER A 20 -3.18 6.14 1.71
C SER A 20 -2.79 6.78 3.05
N ILE A 21 -1.60 6.48 3.54
CA ILE A 21 -1.08 6.94 4.82
C ILE A 21 -0.56 8.38 4.71
N ASP A 22 0.37 8.59 3.80
CA ASP A 22 1.01 9.86 3.51
C ASP A 22 1.63 9.76 2.11
N SER A 23 1.43 10.77 1.27
CA SER A 23 2.02 10.84 -0.08
C SER A 23 3.55 10.69 -0.14
N LYS A 24 4.25 10.93 0.99
CA LYS A 24 5.70 10.81 1.18
C LYS A 24 6.11 9.55 1.93
N ALA A 25 5.16 8.73 2.40
CA ALA A 25 5.48 7.50 3.12
C ALA A 25 6.21 6.51 2.22
N TYR A 26 5.78 6.38 0.96
CA TYR A 26 6.32 5.38 0.03
C TYR A 26 6.69 6.00 -1.31
N PHE A 27 7.93 5.78 -1.73
CA PHE A 27 8.43 6.13 -3.05
C PHE A 27 8.56 4.87 -3.91
N HIS A 28 7.82 4.83 -5.02
CA HIS A 28 7.88 3.73 -5.98
C HIS A 28 9.12 3.85 -6.88
N SER A 29 9.89 2.77 -7.01
CA SER A 29 11.11 2.74 -7.84
C SER A 29 11.02 1.82 -9.07
N GLY A 30 9.98 0.99 -9.15
CA GLY A 30 9.74 0.11 -10.28
C GLY A 30 8.96 -1.15 -9.91
N TYR A 31 8.55 -1.89 -10.94
CA TYR A 31 7.89 -3.18 -10.81
C TYR A 31 8.30 -4.11 -11.95
N CYS A 32 8.17 -5.42 -11.73
CA CYS A 32 8.48 -6.45 -12.70
C CYS A 32 7.69 -7.72 -12.35
N ASP A 33 7.11 -8.38 -13.36
CA ASP A 33 6.68 -9.77 -13.23
C ASP A 33 7.93 -10.65 -13.29
N ILE A 34 8.32 -11.16 -12.12
CA ILE A 34 9.54 -11.96 -11.95
C ILE A 34 9.30 -13.42 -12.37
N ASN A 35 8.05 -13.88 -12.30
CA ASN A 35 7.68 -15.29 -12.47
C ASN A 35 7.05 -15.58 -13.84
N GLY A 36 6.66 -14.56 -14.60
CA GLY A 36 5.94 -14.70 -15.87
C GLY A 36 4.50 -15.16 -15.69
N ASP A 37 3.92 -15.02 -14.50
CA ASP A 37 2.56 -15.44 -14.16
C ASP A 37 1.54 -14.29 -14.24
N GLY A 38 1.97 -13.12 -14.70
CA GLY A 38 1.17 -11.90 -14.76
C GLY A 38 1.09 -11.15 -13.43
N ILE A 39 1.79 -11.59 -12.37
CA ILE A 39 1.80 -10.95 -11.06
C ILE A 39 3.04 -10.05 -10.94
N ASN A 40 2.80 -8.75 -10.86
CA ASN A 40 3.88 -7.79 -10.67
C ASN A 40 4.42 -7.82 -9.24
N THR A 41 5.74 -7.93 -9.12
CA THR A 41 6.50 -7.60 -7.91
C THR A 41 6.95 -6.15 -7.97
N TYR A 42 6.71 -5.41 -6.90
CA TYR A 42 6.99 -3.98 -6.80
C TYR A 42 8.17 -3.73 -5.89
N ARG A 43 8.98 -2.71 -6.20
CA ARG A 43 10.08 -2.26 -5.35
C ARG A 43 10.02 -0.76 -5.09
N GLY A 44 10.49 -0.36 -3.92
CA GLY A 44 10.47 1.04 -3.54
C GLY A 44 11.16 1.29 -2.22
N PHE A 45 10.96 2.51 -1.72
CA PHE A 45 11.57 3.01 -0.52
C PHE A 45 10.51 3.52 0.43
N TRP A 46 10.63 3.14 1.70
CA TRP A 46 9.74 3.54 2.76
C TRP A 46 10.45 4.46 3.75
N ASN A 47 9.87 5.62 4.02
CA ASN A 47 10.31 6.48 5.10
C ASN A 47 9.94 5.90 6.48
N PHE A 48 10.92 5.60 7.31
CA PHE A 48 10.71 4.98 8.62
C PHE A 48 10.09 5.90 9.66
N GLU A 49 10.37 7.21 9.61
CA GLU A 49 9.74 8.16 10.54
C GLU A 49 8.23 8.22 10.29
N SER A 50 7.84 8.33 9.02
CA SER A 50 6.43 8.26 8.61
C SER A 50 5.80 6.90 8.93
N MET A 51 6.57 5.81 8.80
CA MET A 51 6.11 4.46 9.12
C MET A 51 5.75 4.33 10.60
N VAL A 52 6.67 4.67 11.51
CA VAL A 52 6.48 4.49 12.95
C VAL A 52 5.28 5.29 13.46
N ASP A 53 5.19 6.56 13.08
CA ASP A 53 4.08 7.41 13.50
C ASP A 53 2.74 6.93 12.96
N THR A 54 2.74 6.42 11.73
CA THR A 54 1.53 5.88 11.14
C THR A 54 1.10 4.58 11.81
N PHE A 55 2.00 3.62 11.99
CA PHE A 55 1.65 2.34 12.61
C PHE A 55 1.20 2.50 14.06
N LYS A 56 1.70 3.49 14.79
CA LYS A 56 1.20 3.84 16.12
C LYS A 56 -0.26 4.32 16.11
N ARG A 57 -0.70 4.98 15.04
CA ARG A 57 -2.03 5.58 14.91
C ARG A 57 -3.00 4.74 14.07
N THR A 58 -2.49 3.77 13.33
CA THR A 58 -3.28 2.98 12.39
C THR A 58 -3.84 1.74 13.06
N ASP A 59 -5.16 1.72 13.23
CA ASP A 59 -5.88 0.49 13.48
C ASP A 59 -6.08 -0.25 12.14
N PHE A 60 -5.35 -1.36 11.97
CA PHE A 60 -5.43 -2.21 10.78
C PHE A 60 -6.84 -2.79 10.56
N ARG A 61 -7.63 -2.92 11.62
CA ARG A 61 -9.02 -3.40 11.58
C ARG A 61 -9.93 -2.34 10.96
N ASP A 62 -9.71 -1.07 11.29
CA ASP A 62 -10.42 0.05 10.68
C ASP A 62 -10.02 0.27 9.22
N TYR A 63 -8.74 0.09 8.87
CA TYR A 63 -8.32 0.10 7.47
C TYR A 63 -9.06 -0.96 6.65
N LYS A 64 -9.10 -2.21 7.12
CA LYS A 64 -9.85 -3.29 6.44
C LYS A 64 -11.33 -2.96 6.30
N ARG A 65 -11.93 -2.34 7.32
CA ARG A 65 -13.33 -1.88 7.27
C ARG A 65 -13.52 -0.82 6.17
N ARG A 66 -12.66 0.19 6.11
CA ARG A 66 -12.72 1.26 5.09
C ARG A 66 -12.56 0.72 3.66
N ILE A 67 -11.59 -0.16 3.42
CA ILE A 67 -11.40 -0.77 2.09
C ILE A 67 -12.60 -1.62 1.67
N ARG A 68 -13.22 -2.34 2.61
CA ARG A 68 -14.44 -3.12 2.32
C ARG A 68 -15.59 -2.21 1.89
N VAL A 69 -15.78 -1.06 2.56
CA VAL A 69 -16.80 -0.07 2.19
C VAL A 69 -16.51 0.53 0.81
N ILE A 70 -15.26 0.92 0.54
CA ILE A 70 -14.86 1.47 -0.77
C ILE A 70 -15.20 0.48 -1.89
N ARG A 71 -14.82 -0.80 -1.72
CA ARG A 71 -15.13 -1.86 -2.70
C ARG A 71 -16.62 -2.05 -2.94
N GLN A 72 -17.44 -1.98 -1.88
CA GLN A 72 -18.89 -2.10 -2.00
C GLN A 72 -19.50 -0.91 -2.75
N ASN A 73 -19.01 0.31 -2.49
CA ASN A 73 -19.50 1.51 -3.17
C ASN A 73 -19.08 1.56 -4.64
N THR A 74 -17.91 1.06 -5.01
CA THR A 74 -17.49 0.97 -6.42
C THR A 74 -18.39 0.00 -7.22
N GLN A 75 -18.80 -1.12 -6.62
CA GLN A 75 -19.71 -2.08 -7.29
C GLN A 75 -21.14 -1.56 -7.45
N VAL A 76 -21.62 -0.68 -6.57
CA VAL A 76 -22.96 -0.07 -6.70
C VAL A 76 -23.01 0.96 -7.83
N ASN A 77 -21.89 1.63 -8.13
CA ASN A 77 -21.83 2.66 -9.18
C ASN A 77 -21.60 2.10 -10.60
N GLU A 78 -21.21 0.84 -10.76
CA GLU A 78 -21.06 0.19 -12.09
C GLU A 78 -22.38 -0.40 -12.62
N HIS A 79 -23.44 -0.37 -11.81
CA HIS A 79 -24.78 -0.89 -12.15
C HIS A 79 -25.89 0.18 -12.08
N ALA A 80 -25.53 1.46 -11.99
CA ALA A 80 -26.45 2.59 -11.97
C ALA A 80 -26.40 3.37 -13.30
#